data_AF-A0ABD4S6U8-F1
#
_entry.id   AF-A0ABD4S6U8-F1
#
_cell.length_a   1.000
_cell.length_b   1.000
_cell.length_c   1.000
_cell.angle_alpha   90.00
_cell.angle_beta   90.00
_cell.angle_gamma   90.00
#
_symmetry.space_group_name_H-M   'P 1'
#
loop_
_entity.id
_entity.type
_entity.pdbx_description
1 polymer ?
#
loop_
_entity_poly.entity_id
_entity_poly.type
_entity_poly.pdbx_seq_one_letter_code
_entity_poly.pdbx_strand_id
1 'polypeptide(L)'
;MKKIRNYISRVLVLCLILTSILFSEGTYAENLSGYSKQKISTNSYKAGIERPEDFLKDKEKAKEWERSEAERVEKALAKPEKEALSEYKKDPVEISKYSKERNYFTADAISNNPLEKKYEDLKSAISKNKIDKPMYVYYFESTDKFAFKGELRGNSQNEISLEKFNEFKTTVQDRLFSQDGFKDISLSEPDKSDNKPTPLFVHLKLPKGTGILPYQNGESVSTLIEQGYSIKVDKTVRVVISGKQYIKVEASLVNSLDFKDRGFEGNEWGMNAYSELGKSLSDTDKATLNDYMSRGYQSINPYLIANGPVNNPNPELDAKIEILDNIMKRYPLPTNLTVYRRVGVAEFGMTIGSPESDFSKTENVEAFKDKWSGKIQKYENFISTSISSKNELMFTSRLIIIRLKLPKGVEGAYVSGLTGGGFPSEYEFILNKGSKYRIDNVSTLKEGTRTKIIIDGTVIL
;
A
#
# COMPACT_ATOMS: atom_id res chain seq x y z
N MET A 1 61.56 -6.08 -35.47
CA MET A 1 60.30 -5.51 -34.94
C MET A 1 60.48 -4.44 -33.84
N LYS A 2 61.53 -3.59 -33.86
CA LYS A 2 61.65 -2.42 -32.95
C LYS A 2 61.55 -1.05 -33.65
N LYS A 3 61.61 -1.00 -35.00
CA LYS A 3 61.53 0.26 -35.76
C LYS A 3 60.10 0.68 -36.17
N ILE A 4 59.11 -0.21 -36.14
CA ILE A 4 57.70 0.11 -36.48
C ILE A 4 56.94 0.69 -35.27
N ARG A 5 57.31 0.31 -34.05
CA ARG A 5 56.65 0.78 -32.82
C ARG A 5 56.94 2.26 -32.48
N ASN A 6 58.06 2.82 -32.94
CA ASN A 6 58.41 4.23 -32.74
C ASN A 6 57.70 5.20 -33.71
N TYR A 7 57.17 4.72 -34.84
CA TYR A 7 56.40 5.57 -35.75
C TYR A 7 54.95 5.74 -35.31
N ILE A 8 54.32 4.67 -34.80
CA ILE A 8 52.92 4.72 -34.31
C ILE A 8 52.80 5.63 -33.07
N SER A 9 53.79 5.62 -32.18
CA SER A 9 53.78 6.48 -30.98
C SER A 9 54.01 7.96 -31.28
N ARG A 10 54.66 8.31 -32.39
CA ARG A 10 54.90 9.72 -32.78
C ARG A 10 53.70 10.31 -33.54
N VAL A 11 52.95 9.49 -34.28
CA VAL A 11 51.72 9.91 -34.96
C VAL A 11 50.59 10.17 -33.97
N LEU A 12 50.44 9.36 -32.91
CA LEU A 12 49.42 9.55 -31.87
C LEU A 12 49.64 10.81 -31.01
N VAL A 13 50.90 11.18 -30.74
CA VAL A 13 51.22 12.42 -30.00
C VAL A 13 51.00 13.66 -30.87
N LEU A 14 51.23 13.58 -32.18
CA LEU A 14 50.94 14.70 -33.10
C LEU A 14 49.43 14.97 -33.23
N CYS A 15 48.59 13.93 -33.23
CA CYS A 15 47.13 14.08 -33.29
C CYS A 15 46.53 14.69 -32.01
N LEU A 16 47.17 14.50 -30.84
CA LEU A 16 46.70 15.06 -29.57
C LEU A 16 47.07 16.55 -29.38
N ILE A 17 48.10 17.05 -30.07
CA ILE A 17 48.52 18.47 -30.02
C ILE A 17 47.72 19.32 -31.02
N LEU A 18 47.29 18.72 -32.15
CA LEU A 18 46.52 19.42 -33.20
C LEU A 18 45.04 19.65 -32.83
N THR A 19 44.44 18.83 -31.96
CA THR A 19 43.04 19.04 -31.53
C THR A 19 42.90 20.06 -30.40
N SER A 20 43.96 20.31 -29.63
CA SER A 20 44.00 21.35 -28.58
C SER A 20 44.22 22.77 -29.10
N ILE A 21 44.57 22.95 -30.38
CA ILE A 21 44.83 24.28 -30.99
C ILE A 21 43.61 24.80 -31.78
N LEU A 22 42.60 23.97 -32.05
CA LEU A 22 41.45 24.34 -32.89
C LEU A 22 40.19 24.81 -32.12
N PHE A 23 40.19 24.85 -30.78
CA PHE A 23 39.01 25.26 -30.00
C PHE A 23 39.30 26.13 -28.76
N SER A 24 40.45 26.80 -28.69
CA SER A 24 40.70 27.83 -27.67
C SER A 24 40.63 29.23 -28.28
N GLU A 25 39.43 29.78 -28.44
CA GLU A 25 39.26 31.23 -28.51
C GLU A 25 38.60 31.69 -27.21
N GLY A 26 39.45 32.09 -26.27
CA GLY A 26 39.07 33.10 -25.29
C GLY A 26 39.16 34.46 -25.95
N THR A 27 38.12 35.28 -25.80
CA THR A 27 38.18 36.71 -26.14
C THR A 27 37.72 37.52 -24.93
N TYR A 28 38.64 38.37 -24.47
CA TYR A 28 38.39 39.48 -23.57
C TYR A 28 37.59 40.58 -24.29
N ALA A 29 36.88 41.37 -23.49
CA ALA A 29 36.10 42.53 -23.92
C ALA A 29 36.99 43.67 -24.44
N GLU A 30 36.64 44.24 -25.60
CA GLU A 30 36.61 45.69 -25.87
C GLU A 30 36.13 45.97 -27.30
N ASN A 31 35.11 46.83 -27.40
CA ASN A 31 34.68 47.70 -28.50
C ASN A 31 33.21 47.58 -28.93
N LEU A 32 32.43 48.54 -28.42
CA LEU A 32 31.14 49.00 -28.93
C LEU A 32 31.29 49.58 -30.34
N SER A 33 30.43 49.20 -31.28
CA SER A 33 29.36 50.07 -31.80
C SER A 33 28.85 49.58 -33.15
N GLY A 34 27.51 49.44 -33.23
CA GLY A 34 26.76 49.36 -34.48
C GLY A 34 26.71 47.98 -35.10
N TYR A 35 25.65 47.20 -34.83
CA TYR A 35 24.85 46.56 -35.86
C TYR A 35 23.52 46.07 -35.24
N SER A 36 22.51 45.95 -36.10
CA SER A 36 21.08 46.12 -35.84
C SER A 36 20.39 45.05 -34.97
N LYS A 37 19.23 45.45 -34.41
CA LYS A 37 18.23 44.61 -33.74
C LYS A 37 17.81 43.43 -34.64
N GLN A 38 18.34 42.24 -34.38
CA GLN A 38 17.66 40.99 -34.69
C GLN A 38 17.31 40.29 -33.38
N LYS A 39 16.01 40.07 -33.18
CA LYS A 39 15.46 39.20 -32.15
C LYS A 39 16.00 37.79 -32.37
N ILE A 40 17.05 37.43 -31.64
CA ILE A 40 17.43 36.04 -31.47
C ILE A 40 16.48 35.46 -30.42
N SER A 41 15.45 34.73 -30.88
CA SER A 41 14.69 33.84 -30.02
C SER A 41 15.59 32.65 -29.67
N THR A 42 16.34 32.75 -28.58
CA THR A 42 16.91 31.55 -27.97
C THR A 42 15.78 30.79 -27.30
N ASN A 43 15.14 29.89 -28.05
CA ASN A 43 14.51 28.70 -27.46
C ASN A 43 15.64 27.82 -26.92
N SER A 44 16.28 28.26 -25.84
CA SER A 44 17.02 27.36 -24.98
C SER A 44 15.96 26.49 -24.31
N TYR A 45 15.79 25.26 -24.79
CA TYR A 45 15.22 24.21 -23.96
C TYR A 45 16.02 24.23 -22.65
N LYS A 46 15.45 24.79 -21.57
CA LYS A 46 15.99 24.63 -20.23
C LYS A 46 16.14 23.12 -20.03
N ALA A 47 17.36 22.61 -20.04
CA ALA A 47 17.63 21.29 -19.51
C ALA A 47 17.02 21.29 -18.10
N GLY A 48 15.99 20.49 -17.89
CA GLY A 48 15.27 20.46 -16.62
C GLY A 48 16.26 20.23 -15.49
N ILE A 49 16.12 20.99 -14.41
CA ILE A 49 16.87 20.73 -13.17
C ILE A 49 16.62 19.27 -12.82
N GLU A 50 17.68 18.44 -12.84
CA GLU A 50 17.53 17.04 -12.44
C GLU A 50 17.08 17.01 -10.98
N ARG A 51 15.88 16.48 -10.73
CA ARG A 51 15.28 16.42 -9.40
C ARG A 51 16.17 15.59 -8.45
N PRO A 52 16.47 16.01 -7.21
CA PRO A 52 17.09 15.11 -6.22
C PRO A 52 16.11 13.97 -5.83
N GLU A 53 16.58 12.88 -5.21
CA GLU A 53 15.64 11.88 -4.64
C GLU A 53 14.79 12.50 -3.52
N ASP A 54 15.36 13.42 -2.73
CA ASP A 54 14.70 14.12 -1.62
C ASP A 54 15.06 15.61 -1.70
N PHE A 55 14.06 16.49 -1.69
CA PHE A 55 14.31 17.93 -1.62
C PHE A 55 14.63 18.41 -0.19
N LEU A 56 14.38 17.58 0.82
CA LEU A 56 14.57 17.93 2.23
C LEU A 56 13.87 19.26 2.54
N LYS A 57 14.62 20.30 2.92
CA LYS A 57 14.10 21.63 3.27
C LYS A 57 14.14 22.63 2.11
N ASP A 58 14.57 22.23 0.91
CA ASP A 58 14.65 23.11 -0.27
C ASP A 58 13.27 23.28 -0.93
N LYS A 59 12.39 23.99 -0.22
CA LYS A 59 10.98 24.18 -0.58
C LYS A 59 10.79 24.95 -1.88
N GLU A 60 11.66 25.91 -2.16
CA GLU A 60 11.59 26.72 -3.38
C GLU A 60 11.85 25.85 -4.61
N LYS A 61 12.92 25.05 -4.60
CA LYS A 61 13.19 24.12 -5.72
C LYS A 61 12.15 23.01 -5.82
N ALA A 62 11.64 22.52 -4.70
CA ALA A 62 10.56 21.54 -4.70
C ALA A 62 9.33 22.08 -5.43
N LYS A 63 8.89 23.31 -5.10
CA LYS A 63 7.74 23.97 -5.74
C LYS A 63 8.00 24.35 -7.19
N GLU A 64 9.20 24.83 -7.53
CA GLU A 64 9.55 25.15 -8.92
C GLU A 64 9.49 23.90 -9.82
N TRP A 65 10.05 22.79 -9.34
CA TRP A 65 10.00 21.51 -10.04
C TRP A 65 8.56 20.99 -10.14
N GLU A 66 7.82 20.96 -9.04
CA GLU A 66 6.44 20.48 -8.99
C GLU A 66 5.50 21.28 -9.89
N ARG A 67 5.68 22.60 -9.96
CA ARG A 67 4.91 23.48 -10.89
C ARG A 67 5.19 23.13 -12.34
N SER A 68 6.47 23.00 -12.69
CA SER A 68 6.89 22.64 -14.06
C SER A 68 6.36 21.26 -14.45
N GLU A 69 6.35 20.34 -13.51
CA GLU A 69 5.87 18.98 -13.71
C GLU A 69 4.35 18.92 -13.82
N ALA A 70 3.61 19.70 -13.02
CA ALA A 70 2.16 19.82 -13.13
C ALA A 70 1.74 20.30 -14.53
N GLU A 71 2.39 21.32 -15.07
CA GLU A 71 2.14 21.81 -16.42
C GLU A 71 2.44 20.77 -17.50
N ARG A 72 3.49 19.96 -17.31
CA ARG A 72 3.85 18.87 -18.23
C ARG A 72 2.82 17.75 -18.19
N VAL A 73 2.43 17.32 -17.00
CA VAL A 73 1.48 16.21 -16.79
C VAL A 73 0.07 16.60 -17.25
N GLU A 74 -0.38 17.82 -16.96
CA GLU A 74 -1.71 18.29 -17.37
C GLU A 74 -1.92 18.26 -18.90
N LYS A 75 -0.87 18.46 -19.69
CA LYS A 75 -0.91 18.34 -21.15
C LYS A 75 -1.17 16.91 -21.63
N ALA A 76 -0.81 15.91 -20.84
CA ALA A 76 -1.00 14.48 -21.16
C ALA A 76 -2.35 13.91 -20.66
N LEU A 77 -3.08 14.65 -19.83
CA LEU A 77 -4.38 14.21 -19.31
C LEU A 77 -5.48 14.33 -20.37
N ALA A 78 -6.31 13.30 -20.44
CA ALA A 78 -7.56 13.30 -21.20
C ALA A 78 -8.62 14.15 -20.51
N LYS A 79 -9.67 14.53 -21.25
CA LYS A 79 -10.76 15.36 -20.70
C LYS A 79 -11.41 14.77 -19.43
N PRO A 80 -11.77 13.48 -19.36
CA PRO A 80 -12.36 12.90 -18.14
C PRO A 80 -11.43 12.97 -16.92
N GLU A 81 -10.12 12.80 -17.14
CA GLU A 81 -9.10 12.87 -16.09
C GLU A 81 -8.94 14.29 -15.54
N LYS A 82 -8.98 15.31 -16.42
CA LYS A 82 -8.99 16.73 -16.01
C LYS A 82 -10.24 17.09 -15.22
N GLU A 83 -11.40 16.58 -15.65
CA GLU A 83 -12.67 16.75 -14.95
C GLU A 83 -12.63 16.09 -13.56
N ALA A 84 -12.15 14.85 -13.46
CA ALA A 84 -11.99 14.15 -12.19
C ALA A 84 -11.02 14.87 -11.23
N LEU A 85 -9.90 15.38 -11.74
CA LEU A 85 -8.98 16.21 -10.96
C LEU A 85 -9.61 17.53 -10.51
N SER A 86 -10.43 18.17 -11.35
CA SER A 86 -11.18 19.38 -10.97
C SER A 86 -12.19 19.10 -9.86
N GLU A 87 -12.90 17.97 -9.94
CA GLU A 87 -13.81 17.51 -8.89
C GLU A 87 -13.07 17.17 -7.59
N TYR A 88 -11.90 16.52 -7.67
CA TYR A 88 -11.04 16.27 -6.50
C TYR A 88 -10.64 17.56 -5.79
N LYS A 89 -10.30 18.62 -6.53
CA LYS A 89 -9.97 19.92 -5.92
C LYS A 89 -11.15 20.55 -5.16
N LYS A 90 -12.38 20.25 -5.55
CA LYS A 90 -13.60 20.78 -4.90
C LYS A 90 -13.94 19.99 -3.64
N ASP A 91 -13.84 18.67 -3.69
CA ASP A 91 -14.13 17.78 -2.56
C ASP A 91 -13.09 16.65 -2.40
N PRO A 92 -11.87 17.00 -1.93
CA PRO A 92 -10.81 16.01 -1.76
C PRO A 92 -11.13 15.02 -0.64
N VAL A 93 -11.95 15.42 0.34
CA VAL A 93 -12.26 14.60 1.52
C VAL A 93 -13.18 13.44 1.14
N GLU A 94 -14.28 13.72 0.43
CA GLU A 94 -15.23 12.68 0.03
C GLU A 94 -14.60 11.70 -0.95
N ILE A 95 -13.89 12.20 -1.97
CA ILE A 95 -13.25 11.35 -2.99
C ILE A 95 -12.14 10.50 -2.38
N SER A 96 -11.32 11.08 -1.48
CA SER A 96 -10.29 10.31 -0.77
C SER A 96 -10.90 9.26 0.15
N LYS A 97 -12.01 9.56 0.84
CA LYS A 97 -12.72 8.57 1.67
C LYS A 97 -13.26 7.43 0.81
N TYR A 98 -13.94 7.73 -0.29
CA TYR A 98 -14.48 6.73 -1.20
C TYR A 98 -13.37 5.79 -1.72
N SER A 99 -12.24 6.35 -2.17
CA SER A 99 -11.10 5.56 -2.69
C SER A 99 -10.50 4.58 -1.66
N LYS A 100 -10.68 4.80 -0.35
CA LYS A 100 -10.23 3.92 0.74
C LYS A 100 -11.17 2.74 0.99
N GLU A 101 -12.46 2.97 0.78
CA GLU A 101 -13.53 2.11 1.28
C GLU A 101 -14.24 1.33 0.14
N ARG A 102 -14.16 1.82 -1.10
CA ARG A 102 -14.98 1.34 -2.23
C ARG A 102 -14.90 -0.16 -2.48
N ASN A 103 -13.76 -0.80 -2.24
CA ASN A 103 -13.54 -2.20 -2.59
C ASN A 103 -14.21 -3.20 -1.64
N TYR A 104 -14.83 -2.72 -0.56
CA TYR A 104 -15.50 -3.56 0.43
C TYR A 104 -17.01 -3.71 0.19
N PHE A 105 -17.57 -3.10 -0.86
CA PHE A 105 -18.98 -3.21 -1.19
C PHE A 105 -19.25 -4.32 -2.22
N THR A 106 -20.52 -4.58 -2.54
CA THR A 106 -20.91 -5.52 -3.61
C THR A 106 -20.58 -4.93 -4.99
N ALA A 107 -20.50 -5.78 -6.02
CA ALA A 107 -20.26 -5.32 -7.40
C ALA A 107 -21.23 -4.21 -7.82
N ASP A 108 -22.53 -4.43 -7.62
CA ASP A 108 -23.58 -3.47 -7.99
C ASP A 108 -23.48 -2.16 -7.20
N ALA A 109 -23.11 -2.23 -5.91
CA ALA A 109 -22.96 -1.04 -5.08
C ALA A 109 -21.75 -0.20 -5.52
N ILE A 110 -20.69 -0.83 -6.00
CA ILE A 110 -19.52 -0.16 -6.59
C ILE A 110 -19.91 0.48 -7.92
N SER A 111 -20.48 -0.30 -8.86
CA SER A 111 -20.77 0.17 -10.21
C SER A 111 -21.81 1.28 -10.26
N ASN A 112 -22.78 1.26 -9.34
CA ASN A 112 -23.84 2.26 -9.26
C ASN A 112 -23.44 3.49 -8.41
N ASN A 113 -22.26 3.52 -7.81
CA ASN A 113 -21.83 4.66 -7.01
C ASN A 113 -21.41 5.83 -7.95
N PRO A 114 -21.96 7.04 -7.76
CA PRO A 114 -21.63 8.19 -8.61
C PRO A 114 -20.15 8.63 -8.51
N LEU A 115 -19.45 8.24 -7.44
CA LEU A 115 -18.02 8.54 -7.26
C LEU A 115 -17.11 7.54 -7.99
N GLU A 116 -17.62 6.40 -8.45
CA GLU A 116 -16.79 5.34 -9.05
C GLU A 116 -16.08 5.81 -10.31
N LYS A 117 -16.81 6.49 -11.19
CA LYS A 117 -16.23 7.07 -12.40
C LYS A 117 -15.12 8.08 -12.07
N LYS A 118 -15.34 8.93 -11.06
CA LYS A 118 -14.34 9.92 -10.62
C LYS A 118 -13.09 9.24 -10.07
N TYR A 119 -13.26 8.16 -9.31
CA TYR A 119 -12.16 7.37 -8.79
C TYR A 119 -11.33 6.74 -9.91
N GLU A 120 -11.96 6.05 -10.88
CA GLU A 120 -11.23 5.40 -11.98
C GLU A 120 -10.52 6.40 -12.89
N ASP A 121 -11.18 7.51 -13.24
CA ASP A 121 -10.58 8.56 -14.05
C ASP A 121 -9.39 9.23 -13.32
N LEU A 122 -9.49 9.48 -12.01
CA LEU A 122 -8.40 10.08 -11.22
C LEU A 122 -7.24 9.10 -11.00
N LYS A 123 -7.54 7.83 -10.76
CA LYS A 123 -6.55 6.74 -10.71
C LYS A 123 -5.80 6.60 -12.02
N SER A 124 -6.50 6.64 -13.15
CA SER A 124 -5.89 6.68 -14.49
C SER A 124 -4.93 7.86 -14.61
N ALA A 125 -5.36 9.06 -14.22
CA ALA A 125 -4.55 10.28 -14.26
C ALA A 125 -3.23 10.14 -13.47
N ILE A 126 -3.29 9.60 -12.25
CA ILE A 126 -2.11 9.35 -11.41
C ILE A 126 -1.19 8.30 -12.05
N SER A 127 -1.75 7.24 -12.62
CA SER A 127 -0.98 6.13 -13.20
C SER A 127 -0.19 6.50 -14.46
N LYS A 128 -0.57 7.56 -15.17
CA LYS A 128 0.07 8.04 -16.40
C LYS A 128 1.44 8.66 -16.17
N ASN A 129 1.68 9.20 -14.97
CA ASN A 129 2.94 9.85 -14.65
C ASN A 129 3.69 9.06 -13.58
N LYS A 130 4.56 8.16 -14.02
CA LYS A 130 5.37 7.31 -13.14
C LYS A 130 6.75 7.93 -12.93
N ILE A 131 7.19 8.03 -11.68
CA ILE A 131 8.53 8.55 -11.37
C ILE A 131 9.62 7.61 -11.91
N ASP A 132 10.65 8.19 -12.50
CA ASP A 132 11.77 7.50 -13.17
C ASP A 132 12.87 7.05 -12.21
N LYS A 133 12.94 7.67 -11.02
CA LYS A 133 13.78 7.31 -9.88
C LYS A 133 13.04 7.54 -8.56
N PRO A 134 13.52 6.98 -7.43
CA PRO A 134 12.86 7.14 -6.14
C PRO A 134 12.59 8.60 -5.75
N MET A 135 11.59 8.81 -4.91
CA MET A 135 11.18 10.13 -4.43
C MET A 135 10.79 10.06 -2.96
N TYR A 136 11.38 10.91 -2.14
CA TYR A 136 10.94 11.10 -0.77
C TYR A 136 9.81 12.12 -0.69
N VAL A 137 8.82 11.82 0.15
CA VAL A 137 7.61 12.62 0.29
C VAL A 137 7.26 12.78 1.77
N TYR A 138 6.51 13.84 2.07
CA TYR A 138 6.16 14.25 3.42
C TYR A 138 4.65 14.45 3.53
N TYR A 139 4.03 13.91 4.57
CA TYR A 139 2.62 14.18 4.87
C TYR A 139 2.32 14.02 6.35
N PHE A 140 1.35 14.78 6.85
CA PHE A 140 0.83 14.64 8.22
C PHE A 140 -0.16 13.48 8.30
N GLU A 141 -0.19 12.81 9.44
CA GLU A 141 -1.09 11.69 9.68
C GLU A 141 -1.66 11.70 11.10
N SER A 142 -2.83 11.11 11.29
CA SER A 142 -3.36 10.81 12.63
C SER A 142 -2.60 9.64 13.26
N THR A 143 -2.43 9.67 14.58
CA THR A 143 -1.86 8.59 15.37
C THR A 143 -2.69 7.30 15.28
N ASP A 144 -4.01 7.42 15.10
CA ASP A 144 -4.92 6.28 14.93
C ASP A 144 -4.58 5.44 13.69
N LYS A 145 -3.97 6.04 12.65
CA LYS A 145 -3.50 5.28 11.46
C LYS A 145 -2.36 4.33 11.78
N PHE A 146 -1.70 4.53 12.91
CA PHE A 146 -0.61 3.72 13.42
C PHE A 146 -1.03 2.93 14.67
N ALA A 147 -2.34 2.75 14.89
CA ALA A 147 -2.92 2.05 16.03
C ALA A 147 -2.52 2.62 17.41
N PHE A 148 -2.02 3.87 17.46
CA PHE A 148 -1.65 4.52 18.69
C PHE A 148 -2.86 5.15 19.36
N LYS A 149 -3.09 4.80 20.62
CA LYS A 149 -4.25 5.25 21.38
C LYS A 149 -4.03 6.66 21.93
N GLY A 150 -4.90 7.57 21.52
CA GLY A 150 -4.94 8.95 22.02
C GLY A 150 -3.94 9.87 21.33
N GLU A 151 -3.65 10.99 21.98
CA GLU A 151 -2.84 12.08 21.41
C GLU A 151 -1.38 12.01 21.85
N LEU A 152 -0.46 12.40 20.97
CA LEU A 152 0.97 12.55 21.31
C LEU A 152 1.23 13.75 22.24
N ARG A 153 0.42 14.80 22.08
CA ARG A 153 0.37 16.01 22.91
C ARG A 153 -0.94 16.74 22.63
N GLY A 154 -1.44 17.48 23.61
CA GLY A 154 -2.61 18.35 23.43
C GLY A 154 -2.32 19.54 22.51
N ASN A 155 -3.38 20.13 21.94
CA ASN A 155 -3.27 21.23 20.97
C ASN A 155 -2.50 22.47 21.48
N SER A 156 -2.61 22.77 22.78
CA SER A 156 -1.93 23.89 23.44
C SER A 156 -0.49 23.56 23.88
N GLN A 157 -0.11 22.28 23.92
CA GLN A 157 1.21 21.84 24.35
C GLN A 157 2.21 21.94 23.19
N ASN A 158 3.44 22.37 23.51
CA ASN A 158 4.53 22.46 22.54
C ASN A 158 5.44 21.23 22.58
N GLU A 159 5.40 20.43 23.63
CA GLU A 159 6.32 19.30 23.84
C GLU A 159 5.57 17.97 23.83
N ILE A 160 6.28 16.92 23.43
CA ILE A 160 5.84 15.53 23.50
C ILE A 160 6.62 14.89 24.63
N SER A 161 5.94 14.28 25.61
CA SER A 161 6.63 13.64 26.73
C SER A 161 7.50 12.47 26.26
N LEU A 162 8.55 12.15 27.01
CA LEU A 162 9.38 10.96 26.71
C LEU A 162 8.54 9.67 26.76
N GLU A 163 7.60 9.59 27.69
CA GLU A 163 6.65 8.49 27.81
C GLU A 163 5.82 8.32 26.54
N LYS A 164 5.17 9.39 26.05
CA LYS A 164 4.35 9.33 24.83
C LYS A 164 5.17 9.00 23.59
N PHE A 165 6.39 9.52 23.50
CA PHE A 165 7.30 9.16 22.41
C PHE A 165 7.68 7.67 22.42
N ASN A 166 7.98 7.11 23.59
CA ASN A 166 8.33 5.70 23.74
C ASN A 166 7.11 4.79 23.51
N GLU A 167 5.94 5.17 24.02
CA GLU A 167 4.67 4.46 23.77
C GLU A 167 4.36 4.38 22.27
N PHE A 168 4.53 5.50 21.54
CA PHE A 168 4.35 5.51 20.09
C PHE A 168 5.36 4.60 19.39
N LYS A 169 6.65 4.72 19.76
CA LYS A 169 7.72 3.88 19.21
C LYS A 169 7.42 2.38 19.40
N THR A 170 7.02 1.96 20.59
CA THR A 170 6.67 0.56 20.88
C THR A 170 5.41 0.12 20.12
N THR A 171 4.42 1.00 19.98
CA THR A 171 3.19 0.69 19.24
C THR A 171 3.46 0.38 17.77
N VAL A 172 4.32 1.15 17.11
CA VAL A 172 4.58 1.00 15.67
C VAL A 172 5.64 -0.04 15.32
N GLN A 173 6.40 -0.49 16.31
CA GLN A 173 7.51 -1.41 16.12
C GLN A 173 7.05 -2.76 15.55
N ASP A 174 7.78 -3.24 14.53
CA ASP A 174 7.59 -4.54 13.87
C ASP A 174 6.19 -4.77 13.27
N ARG A 175 5.43 -3.69 13.04
CA ARG A 175 4.10 -3.72 12.41
C ARG A 175 4.13 -3.23 10.96
N LEU A 176 3.14 -3.67 10.20
CA LEU A 176 2.86 -3.18 8.85
C LEU A 176 1.51 -2.48 8.85
N PHE A 177 1.49 -1.22 8.41
CA PHE A 177 0.26 -0.42 8.36
C PHE A 177 -0.21 -0.28 6.93
N SER A 178 -1.36 -0.85 6.60
CA SER A 178 -1.96 -0.72 5.27
C SER A 178 -2.30 0.75 4.96
N GLN A 179 -1.96 1.19 3.75
CA GLN A 179 -2.28 2.52 3.23
C GLN A 179 -3.11 2.37 1.95
N ASP A 180 -4.24 3.07 1.89
CA ASP A 180 -5.15 3.03 0.75
C ASP A 180 -5.69 4.41 0.40
N GLY A 181 -6.08 4.53 -0.86
CA GLY A 181 -6.81 5.67 -1.39
C GLY A 181 -5.94 6.88 -1.72
N PHE A 182 -6.60 7.93 -2.17
CA PHE A 182 -5.93 9.15 -2.59
C PHE A 182 -5.40 9.93 -1.38
N LYS A 183 -4.22 10.53 -1.58
CA LYS A 183 -3.55 11.35 -0.57
C LYS A 183 -2.69 12.44 -1.22
N ASP A 184 -2.90 13.67 -0.78
CA ASP A 184 -1.98 14.77 -1.06
C ASP A 184 -0.71 14.64 -0.22
N ILE A 185 0.42 14.83 -0.88
CA ILE A 185 1.77 14.77 -0.30
C ILE A 185 2.58 16.01 -0.65
N SER A 186 3.55 16.35 0.20
CA SER A 186 4.54 17.39 -0.05
C SER A 186 5.86 16.76 -0.51
N LEU A 187 6.57 17.45 -1.40
CA LEU A 187 7.92 17.05 -1.85
C LEU A 187 9.04 17.56 -0.94
N SER A 188 8.72 18.37 0.08
CA SER A 188 9.68 18.94 1.03
C SER A 188 9.18 18.86 2.48
N GLU A 189 10.12 18.85 3.42
CA GLU A 189 9.87 18.79 4.87
C GLU A 189 9.11 20.05 5.32
N PRO A 190 8.04 19.91 6.14
CA PRO A 190 7.22 21.04 6.54
C PRO A 190 7.99 22.07 7.37
N ASP A 191 7.74 23.35 7.12
CA ASP A 191 8.35 24.48 7.82
C ASP A 191 7.31 25.36 8.54
N LYS A 192 7.71 26.57 8.93
CA LYS A 192 6.86 27.52 9.63
C LYS A 192 5.61 27.96 8.84
N SER A 193 5.69 27.97 7.52
CA SER A 193 4.62 28.43 6.61
C SER A 193 3.59 27.34 6.28
N ASP A 194 3.88 26.08 6.57
CA ASP A 194 2.98 24.97 6.25
C ASP A 194 1.87 24.76 7.29
N ASN A 195 0.74 24.23 6.82
CA ASN A 195 -0.28 23.67 7.70
C ASN A 195 0.26 22.39 8.36
N LYS A 196 0.12 22.28 9.68
CA LYS A 196 0.66 21.16 10.49
C LYS A 196 -0.45 20.59 11.38
N PRO A 197 -1.42 19.87 10.79
CA PRO A 197 -2.68 19.51 11.45
C PRO A 197 -2.52 18.52 12.59
N THR A 198 -1.43 17.74 12.61
CA THR A 198 -1.17 16.72 13.64
C THR A 198 0.28 16.80 14.14
N PRO A 199 0.59 16.29 15.34
CA PRO A 199 1.96 16.21 15.85
C PRO A 199 2.81 15.09 15.21
N LEU A 200 2.32 14.45 14.15
CA LEU A 200 2.92 13.29 13.50
C LEU A 200 2.99 13.51 11.99
N PHE A 201 4.18 13.39 11.41
CA PHE A 201 4.32 13.36 9.96
C PHE A 201 5.22 12.22 9.50
N VAL A 202 4.92 11.71 8.32
CA VAL A 202 5.61 10.60 7.68
C VAL A 202 6.58 11.15 6.65
N HIS A 203 7.79 10.62 6.65
CA HIS A 203 8.80 10.78 5.62
C HIS A 203 8.95 9.43 4.90
N LEU A 204 8.42 9.36 3.68
CA LEU A 204 8.20 8.10 2.96
C LEU A 204 9.02 8.07 1.68
N LYS A 205 9.75 6.98 1.43
CA LYS A 205 10.48 6.78 0.18
C LYS A 205 9.64 6.05 -0.88
N LEU A 206 9.04 6.77 -1.83
CA LEU A 206 8.36 6.16 -2.97
C LEU A 206 9.36 5.52 -3.96
N PRO A 207 9.14 4.27 -4.39
CA PRO A 207 10.02 3.58 -5.33
C PRO A 207 9.85 4.09 -6.77
N LYS A 208 10.86 3.83 -7.61
CA LYS A 208 10.76 4.02 -9.06
C LYS A 208 9.49 3.33 -9.60
N GLY A 209 8.79 4.00 -10.51
CA GLY A 209 7.57 3.50 -11.15
C GLY A 209 6.28 3.85 -10.41
N THR A 210 6.35 4.47 -9.22
CA THR A 210 5.15 4.99 -8.53
C THR A 210 4.49 6.11 -9.33
N GLY A 211 3.18 6.00 -9.50
CA GLY A 211 2.37 7.05 -10.13
C GLY A 211 2.20 8.25 -9.19
N ILE A 212 2.43 9.46 -9.70
CA ILE A 212 2.22 10.72 -8.99
C ILE A 212 1.52 11.71 -9.92
N LEU A 213 0.65 12.56 -9.37
CA LEU A 213 -0.04 13.61 -10.12
C LEU A 213 0.22 14.98 -9.47
N PRO A 214 1.29 15.69 -9.86
CA PRO A 214 1.47 17.09 -9.53
C PRO A 214 0.36 17.93 -10.18
N TYR A 215 -0.22 18.85 -9.44
CA TYR A 215 -1.27 19.73 -9.93
C TYR A 215 -1.23 21.11 -9.26
N GLN A 216 -1.74 22.11 -9.97
CA GLN A 216 -1.90 23.48 -9.45
C GLN A 216 -3.29 23.67 -8.84
N ASN A 217 -3.39 24.39 -7.72
CA ASN A 217 -4.64 24.81 -7.10
C ASN A 217 -4.59 26.31 -6.77
N GLY A 218 -4.94 27.14 -7.75
CA GLY A 218 -4.63 28.57 -7.68
C GLY A 218 -3.12 28.78 -7.73
N GLU A 219 -2.57 29.52 -6.75
CA GLU A 219 -1.12 29.80 -6.68
C GLU A 219 -0.30 28.67 -6.02
N SER A 220 -0.97 27.71 -5.38
CA SER A 220 -0.30 26.57 -4.73
C SER A 220 -0.12 25.39 -5.68
N VAL A 221 0.86 24.55 -5.35
CA VAL A 221 1.11 23.26 -5.99
C VAL A 221 0.95 22.16 -4.96
N SER A 222 0.43 21.03 -5.40
CA SER A 222 0.26 19.81 -4.62
C SER A 222 0.58 18.61 -5.50
N THR A 223 0.92 17.49 -4.87
CA THR A 223 1.09 16.22 -5.56
C THR A 223 0.13 15.20 -4.96
N LEU A 224 -0.65 14.57 -5.84
CA LEU A 224 -1.58 13.51 -5.48
C LEU A 224 -0.96 12.13 -5.76
N ILE A 225 -1.15 11.19 -4.83
CA ILE A 225 -0.83 9.77 -5.04
C ILE A 225 -2.04 8.91 -4.72
N GLU A 226 -2.11 7.71 -5.33
CA GLU A 226 -2.97 6.63 -4.88
C GLU A 226 -2.14 5.67 -4.02
N GLN A 227 -2.52 5.53 -2.75
CA GLN A 227 -1.91 4.56 -1.85
C GLN A 227 -2.52 3.16 -2.09
N GLY A 228 -1.68 2.15 -2.06
CA GLY A 228 -2.06 0.74 -2.29
C GLY A 228 -0.98 -0.22 -1.80
N TYR A 229 -0.33 0.12 -0.70
CA TYR A 229 0.85 -0.55 -0.15
C TYR A 229 0.77 -0.57 1.38
N SER A 230 1.65 -1.32 2.04
CA SER A 230 1.86 -1.19 3.47
C SER A 230 3.08 -0.33 3.75
N ILE A 231 3.08 0.38 4.87
CA ILE A 231 4.26 1.07 5.37
C ILE A 231 4.82 0.35 6.59
N LYS A 232 6.15 0.25 6.64
CA LYS A 232 6.92 -0.15 7.81
C LYS A 232 7.56 1.09 8.40
N VAL A 233 7.47 1.24 9.72
CA VAL A 233 8.19 2.30 10.43
C VAL A 233 9.61 1.82 10.71
N ASP A 234 10.59 2.42 10.05
CA ASP A 234 11.99 2.08 10.21
C ASP A 234 12.62 2.83 11.40
N LYS A 235 12.18 4.08 11.60
CA LYS A 235 12.67 4.92 12.69
C LYS A 235 11.65 6.00 13.07
N THR A 236 11.58 6.32 14.36
CA THR A 236 10.87 7.50 14.85
C THR A 236 11.87 8.49 15.42
N VAL A 237 11.73 9.77 15.07
CA VAL A 237 12.57 10.85 15.60
C VAL A 237 11.70 12.01 16.05
N ARG A 238 12.15 12.71 17.09
CA ARG A 238 11.50 13.93 17.56
C ARG A 238 12.19 15.12 16.92
N VAL A 239 11.40 16.01 16.32
CA VAL A 239 11.88 17.24 15.68
C VAL A 239 11.12 18.44 16.18
N VAL A 240 11.68 19.63 16.02
CA VAL A 240 11.04 20.89 16.40
C VAL A 240 10.79 21.73 15.16
N ILE A 241 9.53 22.13 14.94
CA ILE A 241 9.13 23.04 13.87
C ILE A 241 8.37 24.19 14.52
N SER A 242 8.84 25.43 14.33
CA SER A 242 8.24 26.63 14.92
C SER A 242 8.01 26.53 16.44
N GLY A 243 8.99 26.01 17.19
CA GLY A 243 8.92 25.88 18.64
C GLY A 243 8.01 24.77 19.16
N LYS A 244 7.41 23.94 18.28
CA LYS A 244 6.59 22.78 18.66
C LYS A 244 7.28 21.47 18.28
N GLN A 245 7.20 20.46 19.14
CA GLN A 245 7.69 19.12 18.91
C GLN A 245 6.72 18.31 18.05
N TYR A 246 7.29 17.54 17.13
CA TYR A 246 6.63 16.60 16.22
C TYR A 246 7.38 15.27 16.23
N ILE A 247 6.67 14.18 15.96
CA ILE A 247 7.27 12.90 15.60
C ILE A 247 7.37 12.85 14.07
N LYS A 248 8.59 12.68 13.56
CA LYS A 248 8.87 12.30 12.18
C LYS A 248 9.02 10.78 12.13
N VAL A 249 8.24 10.15 11.27
CA VAL A 249 8.28 8.72 11.00
C VAL A 249 9.07 8.50 9.72
N GLU A 250 10.25 7.91 9.83
CA GLU A 250 11.00 7.41 8.68
C GLU A 250 10.38 6.07 8.27
N ALA A 251 9.83 6.00 7.06
CA ALA A 251 9.06 4.85 6.60
C ALA A 251 9.50 4.32 5.24
N SER A 252 9.43 3.00 5.10
CA SER A 252 9.60 2.28 3.83
C SER A 252 8.32 1.56 3.43
N LEU A 253 8.16 1.35 2.12
CA LEU A 253 7.03 0.62 1.57
C LEU A 253 7.32 -0.88 1.59
N VAL A 254 6.30 -1.65 1.95
CA VAL A 254 6.25 -3.10 1.76
C VAL A 254 5.15 -3.39 0.76
N ASN A 255 5.56 -3.84 -0.43
CA ASN A 255 4.63 -4.22 -1.49
C ASN A 255 4.03 -5.60 -1.21
N SER A 256 2.75 -5.73 -1.55
CA SER A 256 1.97 -6.96 -1.49
C SER A 256 1.01 -6.95 -2.67
N LEU A 257 0.80 -8.10 -3.32
CA LEU A 257 -0.28 -8.21 -4.30
C LEU A 257 -1.60 -8.02 -3.57
N ASP A 258 -2.40 -7.07 -4.01
CA ASP A 258 -3.71 -6.78 -3.45
C ASP A 258 -4.68 -6.53 -4.62
N PHE A 259 -5.51 -7.53 -4.89
CA PHE A 259 -6.46 -7.47 -6.01
C PHE A 259 -7.67 -6.61 -5.67
N LYS A 260 -7.95 -6.37 -4.38
CA LYS A 260 -9.12 -5.63 -3.91
C LYS A 260 -10.39 -6.24 -4.52
N ASP A 261 -11.17 -5.49 -5.28
CA ASP A 261 -12.39 -5.94 -5.95
C ASP A 261 -12.14 -6.58 -7.33
N ARG A 262 -10.89 -6.63 -7.80
CA ARG A 262 -10.49 -7.20 -9.10
C ARG A 262 -10.25 -8.71 -9.00
N GLY A 263 -11.25 -9.44 -8.47
CA GLY A 263 -11.19 -10.88 -8.22
C GLY A 263 -10.84 -11.71 -9.45
N PHE A 264 -11.23 -11.27 -10.65
CA PHE A 264 -10.87 -11.93 -11.91
C PHE A 264 -9.35 -11.91 -12.17
N GLU A 265 -8.69 -10.76 -12.05
CA GLU A 265 -7.23 -10.67 -12.18
C GLU A 265 -6.53 -11.49 -11.09
N GLY A 266 -7.11 -11.48 -9.88
CA GLY A 266 -6.66 -12.34 -8.79
C GLY A 266 -6.75 -13.82 -9.13
N ASN A 267 -7.84 -14.25 -9.75
CA ASN A 267 -8.03 -15.63 -10.19
C ASN A 267 -6.99 -16.03 -11.23
N GLU A 268 -6.75 -15.19 -12.24
CA GLU A 268 -5.71 -15.44 -13.24
C GLU A 268 -4.33 -15.59 -12.59
N TRP A 269 -4.00 -14.71 -11.63
CA TRP A 269 -2.78 -14.84 -10.85
C TRP A 269 -2.73 -16.16 -10.06
N GLY A 270 -3.79 -16.51 -9.34
CA GLY A 270 -3.86 -17.70 -8.49
C GLY A 270 -3.73 -18.99 -9.31
N MET A 271 -4.45 -19.08 -10.43
CA MET A 271 -4.36 -20.18 -11.39
C MET A 271 -2.92 -20.36 -11.90
N ASN A 272 -2.26 -19.26 -12.25
CA ASN A 272 -0.88 -19.32 -12.75
C ASN A 272 0.10 -19.72 -11.65
N ALA A 273 0.00 -19.09 -10.48
CA ALA A 273 0.89 -19.29 -9.34
C ALA A 273 0.82 -20.72 -8.76
N TYR A 274 -0.34 -21.37 -8.83
CA TYR A 274 -0.58 -22.70 -8.26
C TYR A 274 -0.83 -23.80 -9.31
N SER A 275 -0.59 -23.51 -10.59
CA SER A 275 -0.75 -24.48 -11.69
C SER A 275 0.08 -25.77 -11.49
N GLU A 276 1.33 -25.64 -11.06
CA GLU A 276 2.21 -26.79 -10.78
C GLU A 276 1.77 -27.58 -9.54
N LEU A 277 1.24 -26.92 -8.51
CA LEU A 277 0.62 -27.61 -7.38
C LEU A 277 -0.51 -28.50 -7.89
N GLY A 278 -1.43 -27.96 -8.69
CA GLY A 278 -2.57 -28.69 -9.25
C GLY A 278 -2.17 -29.92 -10.08
N LYS A 279 -1.10 -29.81 -10.88
CA LYS A 279 -0.53 -30.95 -11.64
C LYS A 279 0.08 -32.01 -10.74
N SER A 280 0.65 -31.61 -9.59
CA SER A 280 1.32 -32.51 -8.65
C SER A 280 0.39 -33.27 -7.71
N LEU A 281 -0.89 -32.86 -7.62
CA LEU A 281 -1.84 -33.50 -6.71
C LEU A 281 -2.20 -34.91 -7.18
N SER A 282 -2.04 -35.89 -6.28
CA SER A 282 -2.55 -37.26 -6.47
C SER A 282 -4.09 -37.28 -6.51
N ASP A 283 -4.68 -38.39 -6.94
CA ASP A 283 -6.14 -38.54 -6.89
C ASP A 283 -6.68 -38.48 -5.46
N THR A 284 -5.92 -39.01 -4.50
CA THR A 284 -6.23 -38.90 -3.07
C THR A 284 -6.15 -37.45 -2.59
N ASP A 285 -5.09 -36.70 -2.95
CA ASP A 285 -4.94 -35.28 -2.60
C ASP A 285 -6.13 -34.47 -3.13
N LYS A 286 -6.51 -34.69 -4.40
CA LYS A 286 -7.65 -34.02 -5.04
C LYS A 286 -8.97 -34.38 -4.38
N ALA A 287 -9.18 -35.67 -4.05
CA ALA A 287 -10.39 -36.12 -3.39
C ALA A 287 -10.53 -35.51 -1.99
N THR A 288 -9.46 -35.49 -1.19
CA THR A 288 -9.47 -34.89 0.15
C THR A 288 -9.66 -33.37 0.09
N LEU A 289 -9.01 -32.68 -0.85
CA LEU A 289 -9.20 -31.24 -1.03
C LEU A 289 -10.64 -30.90 -1.46
N ASN A 290 -11.22 -31.67 -2.39
CA ASN A 290 -12.61 -31.53 -2.80
C ASN A 290 -13.60 -31.81 -1.66
N ASP A 291 -13.36 -32.85 -0.87
CA ASP A 291 -14.15 -33.15 0.34
C ASP A 291 -14.12 -31.95 1.27
N TYR A 292 -12.91 -31.45 1.59
CA TYR A 292 -12.75 -30.28 2.44
C TYR A 292 -13.50 -29.06 1.90
N MET A 293 -13.31 -28.68 0.63
CA MET A 293 -13.92 -27.50 0.02
C MET A 293 -15.45 -27.57 -0.09
N SER A 294 -16.01 -28.78 -0.24
CA SER A 294 -17.46 -28.95 -0.40
C SER A 294 -18.19 -28.91 0.95
N ARG A 295 -17.86 -29.83 1.87
CA ARG A 295 -18.54 -29.96 3.19
C ARG A 295 -17.63 -30.48 4.31
N GLY A 296 -16.53 -31.15 3.99
CA GLY A 296 -15.61 -31.76 4.95
C GLY A 296 -15.04 -30.78 5.96
N TYR A 297 -14.92 -29.49 5.61
CA TYR A 297 -14.53 -28.43 6.55
C TYR A 297 -15.43 -28.36 7.80
N GLN A 298 -16.69 -28.75 7.69
CA GLN A 298 -17.66 -28.72 8.80
C GLN A 298 -17.36 -29.77 9.88
N SER A 299 -16.63 -30.83 9.54
CA SER A 299 -16.18 -31.84 10.50
C SER A 299 -14.72 -31.59 10.92
N ILE A 300 -13.86 -31.29 9.95
CA ILE A 300 -12.41 -31.12 10.16
C ILE A 300 -12.12 -29.91 11.06
N ASN A 301 -12.74 -28.75 10.82
CA ASN A 301 -12.41 -27.54 11.56
C ASN A 301 -12.87 -27.59 13.02
N PRO A 302 -14.11 -28.00 13.35
CA PRO A 302 -14.51 -28.18 14.76
C PRO A 302 -13.66 -29.22 15.49
N TYR A 303 -13.27 -30.30 14.81
CA TYR A 303 -12.36 -31.30 15.36
C TYR A 303 -11.00 -30.68 15.75
N LEU A 304 -10.40 -29.87 14.88
CA LEU A 304 -9.16 -29.13 15.19
C LEU A 304 -9.35 -28.11 16.32
N ILE A 305 -10.44 -27.34 16.31
CA ILE A 305 -10.75 -26.33 17.34
C ILE A 305 -10.91 -26.98 18.73
N ALA A 306 -11.52 -28.16 18.80
CA ALA A 306 -11.68 -28.92 20.04
C ALA A 306 -10.40 -29.63 20.52
N ASN A 307 -9.26 -29.41 19.85
CA ASN A 307 -8.01 -30.16 20.03
C ASN A 307 -8.24 -31.68 19.92
N GLY A 308 -9.07 -32.06 18.95
CA GLY A 308 -9.50 -33.44 18.69
C GLY A 308 -8.38 -34.46 18.56
N PRO A 309 -7.26 -34.19 17.85
CA PRO A 309 -6.14 -35.14 17.74
C PRO A 309 -5.55 -35.59 19.08
N VAL A 310 -5.74 -34.80 20.13
CA VAL A 310 -5.30 -35.14 21.49
C VAL A 310 -6.47 -35.62 22.35
N ASN A 311 -7.59 -34.89 22.31
CA ASN A 311 -8.70 -35.10 23.24
C ASN A 311 -9.65 -36.24 22.84
N ASN A 312 -9.80 -36.51 21.54
CA ASN A 312 -10.67 -37.54 20.99
C ASN A 312 -10.19 -38.00 19.60
N PRO A 313 -9.06 -38.73 19.50
CA PRO A 313 -8.43 -39.05 18.22
C PRO A 313 -9.36 -39.76 17.24
N ASN A 314 -9.37 -39.29 15.99
CA ASN A 314 -10.14 -39.88 14.90
C ASN A 314 -9.21 -40.11 13.70
N PRO A 315 -8.76 -41.36 13.48
CA PRO A 315 -7.78 -41.68 12.43
C PRO A 315 -8.21 -41.27 11.01
N GLU A 316 -9.51 -41.25 10.71
CA GLU A 316 -10.00 -40.81 9.40
C GLU A 316 -9.80 -39.30 9.22
N LEU A 317 -10.19 -38.51 10.24
CA LEU A 317 -10.00 -37.06 10.21
C LEU A 317 -8.53 -36.69 10.28
N ASP A 318 -7.74 -37.39 11.09
CA ASP A 318 -6.30 -37.17 11.21
C ASP A 318 -5.58 -37.41 9.87
N ALA A 319 -5.92 -38.49 9.15
CA ALA A 319 -5.38 -38.76 7.82
C ALA A 319 -5.76 -37.67 6.81
N LYS A 320 -7.02 -37.20 6.82
CA LYS A 320 -7.44 -36.09 5.95
C LYS A 320 -6.69 -34.79 6.29
N ILE A 321 -6.48 -34.51 7.57
CA ILE A 321 -5.74 -33.33 8.04
C ILE A 321 -4.28 -33.39 7.61
N GLU A 322 -3.63 -34.55 7.71
CA GLU A 322 -2.25 -34.74 7.25
C GLU A 322 -2.11 -34.49 5.75
N ILE A 323 -3.05 -35.01 4.94
CA ILE A 323 -3.07 -34.76 3.49
C ILE A 323 -3.22 -33.26 3.21
N LEU A 324 -4.17 -32.57 3.85
CA LEU A 324 -4.38 -31.14 3.66
C LEU A 324 -3.15 -30.31 4.09
N ASP A 325 -2.56 -30.63 5.25
CA ASP A 325 -1.34 -29.98 5.76
C ASP A 325 -0.18 -30.13 4.75
N ASN A 326 0.00 -31.33 4.19
CA ASN A 326 1.00 -31.59 3.17
C ASN A 326 0.73 -30.83 1.86
N ILE A 327 -0.53 -30.69 1.44
CA ILE A 327 -0.89 -29.88 0.26
C ILE A 327 -0.51 -28.41 0.49
N MET A 328 -0.88 -27.82 1.63
CA MET A 328 -0.62 -26.41 1.95
C MET A 328 0.88 -26.09 2.10
N LYS A 329 1.69 -27.09 2.48
CA LYS A 329 3.14 -26.98 2.61
C LYS A 329 3.92 -27.15 1.31
N ARG A 330 3.33 -27.84 0.32
CA ARG A 330 4.07 -28.28 -0.88
C ARG A 330 4.51 -27.11 -1.77
N TYR A 331 3.66 -26.09 -1.88
CA TYR A 331 3.94 -24.88 -2.66
C TYR A 331 3.60 -23.64 -1.81
N PRO A 332 4.48 -23.24 -0.89
CA PRO A 332 4.26 -22.05 -0.08
C PRO A 332 4.12 -20.81 -0.95
N LEU A 333 3.43 -19.81 -0.41
CA LEU A 333 3.06 -18.59 -1.13
C LEU A 333 4.29 -17.93 -1.81
N PRO A 334 4.30 -17.75 -3.14
CA PRO A 334 5.52 -17.35 -3.87
C PRO A 334 5.87 -15.85 -3.76
N THR A 335 4.93 -15.02 -3.32
CA THR A 335 5.08 -13.56 -3.20
C THR A 335 4.18 -13.03 -2.09
N ASN A 336 4.46 -11.83 -1.56
CA ASN A 336 3.57 -11.21 -0.60
C ASN A 336 2.16 -11.04 -1.21
N LEU A 337 1.12 -11.44 -0.47
CA LEU A 337 -0.28 -11.40 -0.89
C LEU A 337 -1.15 -10.78 0.21
N THR A 338 -2.17 -10.03 -0.18
CA THR A 338 -3.23 -9.56 0.71
C THR A 338 -4.49 -10.39 0.46
N VAL A 339 -5.06 -10.97 1.51
CA VAL A 339 -6.31 -11.74 1.46
C VAL A 339 -7.32 -11.19 2.46
N TYR A 340 -8.59 -11.53 2.25
CA TYR A 340 -9.73 -10.99 2.97
C TYR A 340 -10.59 -12.11 3.52
N ARG A 341 -11.08 -11.94 4.75
CA ARG A 341 -12.03 -12.87 5.37
C ARG A 341 -13.09 -12.08 6.11
N ARG A 342 -14.36 -12.27 5.73
CA ARG A 342 -15.49 -11.71 6.47
C ARG A 342 -15.89 -12.70 7.53
N VAL A 343 -16.03 -12.28 8.79
CA VAL A 343 -16.25 -13.19 9.92
C VAL A 343 -17.42 -12.74 10.80
N GLY A 344 -18.03 -13.73 11.47
CA GLY A 344 -19.00 -13.47 12.52
C GLY A 344 -18.32 -12.94 13.77
N VAL A 345 -19.07 -12.18 14.59
CA VAL A 345 -18.56 -11.63 15.85
C VAL A 345 -18.16 -12.70 16.88
N ALA A 346 -18.66 -13.94 16.71
CA ALA A 346 -18.31 -15.10 17.53
C ALA A 346 -16.82 -15.48 17.45
N GLU A 347 -16.15 -15.25 16.32
CA GLU A 347 -14.69 -15.47 16.19
C GLU A 347 -13.90 -14.56 17.16
N PHE A 348 -14.52 -13.50 17.69
CA PHE A 348 -13.96 -12.58 18.67
C PHE A 348 -14.67 -12.66 20.03
N GLY A 349 -15.33 -13.79 20.31
CA GLY A 349 -15.96 -14.07 21.60
C GLY A 349 -17.15 -13.16 21.92
N MET A 350 -17.85 -12.66 20.90
CA MET A 350 -19.06 -11.86 21.04
C MET A 350 -20.27 -12.60 20.46
N THR A 351 -21.47 -12.21 20.88
CA THR A 351 -22.73 -12.75 20.36
C THR A 351 -23.37 -11.76 19.39
N ILE A 352 -24.00 -12.25 18.32
CA ILE A 352 -24.73 -11.39 17.37
C ILE A 352 -25.87 -10.68 18.10
N GLY A 353 -25.97 -9.36 17.95
CA GLY A 353 -27.03 -8.55 18.56
C GLY A 353 -26.77 -8.18 20.03
N SER A 354 -25.64 -8.60 20.60
CA SER A 354 -25.18 -8.15 21.91
C SER A 354 -24.80 -6.66 21.87
N PRO A 355 -24.94 -5.91 22.99
CA PRO A 355 -24.58 -4.50 23.04
C PRO A 355 -23.16 -4.20 22.57
N GLU A 356 -22.19 -5.07 22.86
CA GLU A 356 -20.78 -4.94 22.47
C GLU A 356 -20.55 -5.15 20.97
N SER A 357 -21.46 -5.83 20.27
CA SER A 357 -21.39 -6.05 18.82
C SER A 357 -21.97 -4.89 17.99
N ASP A 358 -22.57 -3.89 18.63
CA ASP A 358 -23.09 -2.69 17.97
C ASP A 358 -21.97 -1.67 17.71
N PHE A 359 -21.25 -1.84 16.61
CA PHE A 359 -20.16 -0.94 16.21
C PHE A 359 -20.63 0.42 15.70
N SER A 360 -21.93 0.71 15.66
CA SER A 360 -22.41 2.09 15.41
C SER A 360 -22.04 3.03 16.55
N LYS A 361 -21.79 2.47 17.74
CA LYS A 361 -21.34 3.16 18.95
C LYS A 361 -19.82 3.21 19.03
N THR A 362 -19.28 4.42 19.18
CA THR A 362 -17.83 4.65 19.23
C THR A 362 -17.16 3.92 20.39
N GLU A 363 -17.82 3.85 21.56
CA GLU A 363 -17.30 3.15 22.74
C GLU A 363 -17.07 1.65 22.50
N ASN A 364 -17.88 1.00 21.67
CA ASN A 364 -17.71 -0.41 21.32
C ASN A 364 -16.54 -0.62 20.36
N VAL A 365 -16.33 0.32 19.43
CA VAL A 365 -15.15 0.32 18.54
C VAL A 365 -13.87 0.47 19.34
N GLU A 366 -13.84 1.42 20.29
CA GLU A 366 -12.67 1.64 21.15
C GLU A 366 -12.42 0.46 22.10
N ALA A 367 -13.47 -0.13 22.68
CA ALA A 367 -13.34 -1.35 23.48
C ALA A 367 -12.80 -2.53 22.65
N PHE A 368 -13.22 -2.66 21.38
CA PHE A 368 -12.68 -3.67 20.47
C PHE A 368 -11.20 -3.42 20.16
N LYS A 369 -10.82 -2.16 19.86
CA LYS A 369 -9.42 -1.78 19.66
C LYS A 369 -8.56 -2.09 20.88
N ASP A 370 -9.02 -1.74 22.07
CA ASP A 370 -8.32 -1.98 23.33
C ASP A 370 -8.06 -3.46 23.59
N LYS A 371 -9.05 -4.30 23.27
CA LYS A 371 -8.94 -5.74 23.47
C LYS A 371 -8.01 -6.41 22.46
N TRP A 372 -8.04 -5.98 21.20
CA TRP A 372 -7.48 -6.76 20.09
C TRP A 372 -6.28 -6.13 19.38
N SER A 373 -6.12 -4.81 19.38
CA SER A 373 -5.02 -4.14 18.69
C SER A 373 -3.66 -4.58 19.24
N GLY A 374 -2.73 -4.94 18.35
CA GLY A 374 -1.41 -5.46 18.68
C GLY A 374 -1.39 -6.91 19.18
N LYS A 375 -2.54 -7.57 19.39
CA LYS A 375 -2.58 -8.96 19.85
C LYS A 375 -2.29 -9.94 18.71
N ILE A 376 -1.75 -11.09 19.08
CA ILE A 376 -1.60 -12.24 18.19
C ILE A 376 -2.82 -13.14 18.37
N GLN A 377 -3.46 -13.48 17.26
CA GLN A 377 -4.52 -14.48 17.18
C GLN A 377 -3.95 -15.75 16.55
N LYS A 378 -4.47 -16.91 16.98
CA LYS A 378 -4.13 -18.22 16.44
C LYS A 378 -5.41 -18.93 16.05
N TYR A 379 -5.42 -19.54 14.87
CA TYR A 379 -6.48 -20.49 14.49
C TYR A 379 -5.92 -21.90 14.52
N GLU A 380 -6.56 -22.78 15.29
CA GLU A 380 -6.19 -24.21 15.30
C GLU A 380 -6.64 -24.92 14.02
N ASN A 381 -7.66 -24.40 13.34
CA ASN A 381 -8.21 -24.91 12.09
C ASN A 381 -7.57 -24.27 10.85
N PHE A 382 -7.81 -24.86 9.67
CA PHE A 382 -7.53 -24.23 8.38
C PHE A 382 -8.40 -22.97 8.22
N ILE A 383 -7.85 -21.92 7.61
CA ILE A 383 -8.55 -20.63 7.47
C ILE A 383 -8.85 -20.37 6.00
N SER A 384 -10.14 -20.38 5.65
CA SER A 384 -10.60 -19.91 4.35
C SER A 384 -10.55 -18.38 4.27
N THR A 385 -9.95 -17.87 3.21
CA THR A 385 -9.87 -16.44 2.87
C THR A 385 -10.13 -16.27 1.38
N SER A 386 -10.42 -15.05 0.93
CA SER A 386 -10.53 -14.71 -0.49
C SER A 386 -9.45 -13.72 -0.87
N ILE A 387 -8.90 -13.83 -2.08
CA ILE A 387 -8.01 -12.79 -2.62
C ILE A 387 -8.78 -11.51 -3.02
N SER A 388 -10.11 -11.56 -3.00
CA SER A 388 -11.00 -10.42 -3.29
C SER A 388 -11.59 -9.84 -2.00
N SER A 389 -11.65 -8.51 -1.91
CA SER A 389 -12.28 -7.78 -0.80
C SER A 389 -13.78 -7.55 -0.96
N LYS A 390 -14.27 -7.75 -2.20
CA LYS A 390 -15.65 -7.47 -2.60
C LYS A 390 -16.64 -8.18 -1.66
N ASN A 391 -17.72 -7.51 -1.31
CA ASN A 391 -18.75 -8.16 -0.50
C ASN A 391 -19.59 -9.12 -1.37
N GLU A 392 -19.92 -10.27 -0.80
CA GLU A 392 -20.85 -11.23 -1.38
C GLU A 392 -22.14 -11.24 -0.56
N LEU A 393 -23.29 -11.42 -1.20
CA LEU A 393 -24.61 -11.26 -0.57
C LEU A 393 -24.74 -12.07 0.73
N MET A 394 -24.28 -13.32 0.70
CA MET A 394 -24.28 -14.26 1.84
C MET A 394 -23.43 -13.81 3.05
N PHE A 395 -22.50 -12.88 2.89
CA PHE A 395 -21.64 -12.36 3.97
C PHE A 395 -21.99 -10.93 4.39
N THR A 396 -23.07 -10.36 3.86
CA THR A 396 -23.45 -8.96 4.10
C THR A 396 -23.73 -8.66 5.57
N SER A 397 -24.20 -9.64 6.34
CA SER A 397 -24.46 -9.52 7.79
C SER A 397 -23.20 -9.60 8.66
N ARG A 398 -22.05 -10.03 8.11
CA ARG A 398 -20.80 -10.14 8.85
C ARG A 398 -20.23 -8.75 9.14
N LEU A 399 -19.99 -8.47 10.41
CA LEU A 399 -19.60 -7.14 10.91
C LEU A 399 -18.09 -6.93 10.95
N ILE A 400 -17.29 -7.99 10.81
CA ILE A 400 -15.83 -7.92 10.91
C ILE A 400 -15.23 -8.42 9.60
N ILE A 401 -14.29 -7.63 9.06
CA ILE A 401 -13.52 -7.93 7.87
C ILE A 401 -12.06 -8.03 8.32
N ILE A 402 -11.44 -9.19 8.14
CA ILE A 402 -10.02 -9.39 8.37
C ILE A 402 -9.31 -9.24 7.04
N ARG A 403 -8.39 -8.27 6.93
CA ARG A 403 -7.48 -8.09 5.81
C ARG A 403 -6.09 -8.54 6.26
N LEU A 404 -5.65 -9.68 5.75
CA LEU A 404 -4.39 -10.31 6.13
C LEU A 404 -3.31 -10.07 5.08
N LYS A 405 -2.19 -9.54 5.52
CA LYS A 405 -0.92 -9.53 4.81
C LYS A 405 -0.25 -10.89 5.02
N LEU A 406 -0.02 -11.60 3.94
CA LEU A 406 0.67 -12.87 3.90
C LEU A 406 2.08 -12.64 3.34
N PRO A 407 3.13 -12.75 4.16
CA PRO A 407 4.49 -12.75 3.65
C PRO A 407 4.73 -13.91 2.68
N LYS A 408 5.63 -13.72 1.71
CA LYS A 408 6.17 -14.83 0.91
C LYS A 408 6.63 -15.97 1.82
N GLY A 409 6.29 -17.20 1.45
CA GLY A 409 6.66 -18.41 2.19
C GLY A 409 5.59 -18.89 3.18
N VAL A 410 4.48 -18.16 3.36
CA VAL A 410 3.34 -18.65 4.14
C VAL A 410 2.83 -19.98 3.57
N GLU A 411 2.59 -20.95 4.45
CA GLU A 411 1.94 -22.22 4.12
C GLU A 411 0.45 -22.00 3.84
N GLY A 412 0.04 -22.35 2.63
CA GLY A 412 -1.32 -22.14 2.14
C GLY A 412 -1.38 -22.27 0.62
N ALA A 413 -2.59 -22.35 0.09
CA ALA A 413 -2.79 -22.54 -1.34
C ALA A 413 -4.00 -21.75 -1.88
N TYR A 414 -3.88 -21.30 -3.13
CA TYR A 414 -5.05 -20.86 -3.90
C TYR A 414 -5.79 -22.09 -4.42
N VAL A 415 -7.03 -22.32 -3.98
CA VAL A 415 -7.73 -23.59 -4.21
C VAL A 415 -8.88 -23.50 -5.21
N SER A 416 -9.43 -22.31 -5.48
CA SER A 416 -10.50 -22.11 -6.47
C SER A 416 -10.13 -22.55 -7.90
N GLY A 417 -8.84 -22.80 -8.15
CA GLY A 417 -8.29 -23.24 -9.42
C GLY A 417 -7.78 -24.67 -9.50
N LEU A 418 -7.72 -25.38 -8.37
CA LEU A 418 -6.99 -26.66 -8.27
C LEU A 418 -7.86 -27.88 -8.52
N THR A 419 -9.17 -27.73 -8.38
CA THR A 419 -10.10 -28.85 -8.48
C THR A 419 -11.37 -28.44 -9.22
N GLY A 420 -12.04 -29.42 -9.85
CA GLY A 420 -13.34 -29.20 -10.51
C GLY A 420 -14.53 -29.11 -9.55
N GLY A 421 -14.31 -29.21 -8.23
CA GLY A 421 -15.36 -29.32 -7.21
C GLY A 421 -15.57 -28.09 -6.33
N GLY A 422 -14.80 -27.01 -6.52
CA GLY A 422 -14.94 -25.75 -5.78
C GLY A 422 -15.89 -24.75 -6.45
N PHE A 423 -16.15 -23.62 -5.77
CA PHE A 423 -16.82 -22.46 -6.35
C PHE A 423 -15.76 -21.49 -6.90
N PRO A 424 -15.51 -21.44 -8.23
CA PRO A 424 -14.45 -20.61 -8.79
C PRO A 424 -14.64 -19.11 -8.50
N SER A 425 -15.87 -18.69 -8.21
CA SER A 425 -16.24 -17.32 -7.86
C SER A 425 -15.82 -16.87 -6.46
N GLU A 426 -15.40 -17.79 -5.57
CA GLU A 426 -14.99 -17.43 -4.20
C GLU A 426 -13.54 -16.91 -4.12
N TYR A 427 -12.74 -17.17 -5.17
CA TYR A 427 -11.33 -16.77 -5.27
C TYR A 427 -10.54 -17.14 -4.00
N GLU A 428 -10.74 -18.37 -3.55
CA GLU A 428 -10.37 -18.85 -2.23
C GLU A 428 -8.87 -19.15 -2.13
N PHE A 429 -8.27 -18.59 -1.08
CA PHE A 429 -6.95 -18.93 -0.58
C PHE A 429 -7.09 -19.53 0.82
N ILE A 430 -6.62 -20.76 1.03
CA ILE A 430 -6.68 -21.42 2.33
C ILE A 430 -5.32 -21.30 3.02
N LEU A 431 -5.31 -20.78 4.24
CA LEU A 431 -4.14 -20.80 5.12
C LEU A 431 -4.09 -22.12 5.90
N ASN A 432 -2.88 -22.61 6.13
CA ASN A 432 -2.68 -23.85 6.87
C ASN A 432 -3.17 -23.73 8.33
N LYS A 433 -3.53 -24.88 8.93
CA LYS A 433 -3.91 -24.98 10.34
C LYS A 433 -2.79 -24.49 11.27
N GLY A 434 -3.15 -23.92 12.41
CA GLY A 434 -2.18 -23.40 13.38
C GLY A 434 -1.62 -22.01 13.02
N SER A 435 -2.05 -21.43 11.90
CA SER A 435 -1.64 -20.08 11.48
C SER A 435 -1.88 -19.04 12.56
N LYS A 436 -0.92 -18.11 12.69
CA LYS A 436 -1.00 -16.97 13.61
C LYS A 436 -0.93 -15.68 12.83
N TYR A 437 -1.66 -14.68 13.29
CA TYR A 437 -1.52 -13.32 12.77
C TYR A 437 -1.57 -12.31 13.90
N ARG A 438 -0.81 -11.23 13.74
CA ARG A 438 -0.90 -10.05 14.61
C ARG A 438 -1.92 -9.09 14.03
N ILE A 439 -2.73 -8.49 14.90
CA ILE A 439 -3.62 -7.38 14.55
C ILE A 439 -2.79 -6.10 14.60
N ASP A 440 -2.44 -5.57 13.44
CA ASP A 440 -1.58 -4.38 13.33
C ASP A 440 -2.38 -3.10 13.57
N ASN A 441 -3.59 -3.03 13.01
CA ASN A 441 -4.52 -1.91 13.19
C ASN A 441 -5.98 -2.35 13.10
N VAL A 442 -6.88 -1.53 13.63
CA VAL A 442 -8.33 -1.71 13.54
C VAL A 442 -8.96 -0.39 13.09
N SER A 443 -9.74 -0.45 12.03
CA SER A 443 -10.48 0.69 11.47
C SER A 443 -11.96 0.34 11.26
N THR A 444 -12.74 1.33 10.84
CA THR A 444 -14.18 1.19 10.63
C THR A 444 -14.55 1.48 9.19
N LEU A 445 -15.56 0.77 8.70
CA LEU A 445 -16.21 1.00 7.41
C LEU A 445 -17.70 1.26 7.64
N LYS A 446 -18.24 2.32 7.03
CA LYS A 446 -19.69 2.57 7.09
C LYS A 446 -20.37 1.99 5.85
N GLU A 447 -21.27 1.02 6.05
CA GLU A 447 -22.09 0.41 5.01
C GLU A 447 -23.57 0.72 5.29
N GLY A 448 -24.08 1.78 4.65
CA GLY A 448 -25.40 2.33 4.95
C GLY A 448 -25.47 2.86 6.38
N THR A 449 -26.35 2.28 7.20
CA THR A 449 -26.50 2.61 8.63
C THR A 449 -25.60 1.78 9.54
N ARG A 450 -24.95 0.73 9.02
CA ARG A 450 -24.13 -0.18 9.82
C ARG A 450 -22.66 0.21 9.77
N THR A 451 -22.00 0.12 10.91
CA THR A 451 -20.54 0.18 11.00
C THR A 451 -19.99 -1.23 11.02
N LYS A 452 -18.99 -1.50 10.18
CA LYS A 452 -18.19 -2.72 10.17
C LYS A 452 -16.78 -2.41 10.68
N ILE A 453 -16.14 -3.42 11.25
CA ILE A 453 -14.73 -3.37 11.64
C ILE A 453 -13.87 -3.92 10.50
N ILE A 454 -12.77 -3.24 10.18
CA ILE A 454 -11.69 -3.75 9.34
C ILE A 454 -10.47 -3.96 10.24
N ILE A 455 -9.99 -5.20 10.27
CA ILE A 455 -8.76 -5.60 10.95
C ILE A 455 -7.67 -5.70 9.88
N ASP A 456 -6.66 -4.83 9.96
CA ASP A 456 -5.41 -5.04 9.24
C ASP A 456 -4.53 -5.93 10.10
N GLY A 457 -4.12 -7.07 9.56
CA GLY A 457 -3.21 -7.99 10.26
C GLY A 457 -2.14 -8.58 9.36
N THR A 458 -1.07 -9.07 9.99
CA THR A 458 0.05 -9.71 9.30
C THR A 458 0.22 -11.13 9.83
N VAL A 459 0.25 -12.11 8.94
CA VAL A 459 0.56 -13.50 9.29
C VAL A 459 2.02 -13.59 9.73
N ILE A 460 2.25 -14.24 10.85
CA ILE A 460 3.58 -14.46 11.44
C ILE A 460 4.02 -15.86 11.04
N LEU A 461 5.20 -15.96 10.42
CA LEU A 461 5.86 -17.22 10.07
C LEU A 461 6.48 -17.90 11.29
#